data_AF-A0A0B4GW57-F1
#
_entry.id   AF-A0A0B4GW57-F1
#
_cell.length_a   1.000
_cell.length_b   1.000
_cell.length_c   1.000
_cell.angle_alpha   90.00
_cell.angle_beta   90.00
_cell.angle_gamma   90.00
#
_symmetry.space_group_name_H-M   'P 1'
#
loop_
_entity.id
_entity.type
_entity.pdbx_description
1 polymer ?
#
loop_
_entity_poly.entity_id
_entity_poly.type
_entity_poly.pdbx_seq_one_letter_code
_entity_poly.pdbx_strand_id
1 'polypeptide(L)'
;MATYSGTLIQTPSWLSVPYLDLNLGTIAALMYSALYLLLEPVAGFVLAAFCLAGTAYSNYLKAENPATTFQIALGCHLVAWIFQFVGHGAFEGRAPALLDNLLQAIFLAPLFVWLEVLFKLGYRPELQARVDKKVQQEIAKFKAASKNGKAK
;
A
#
# COMPACT_ATOMS: atom_id res chain seq x y z
N MET A 1 -9.02 2.84 -10.90
CA MET A 1 -8.72 4.07 -11.67
C MET A 1 -7.54 3.87 -12.63
N ALA A 2 -6.34 3.48 -12.17
CA ALA A 2 -5.18 3.27 -13.06
C ALA A 2 -5.43 2.25 -14.20
N THR A 3 -6.30 1.27 -13.99
CA THR A 3 -6.74 0.30 -15.01
C THR A 3 -7.44 0.91 -16.23
N TYR A 4 -7.83 2.19 -16.18
CA TYR A 4 -8.50 2.91 -17.27
C TYR A 4 -7.53 3.60 -18.24
N SER A 5 -6.21 3.50 -18.04
CA SER A 5 -5.21 4.08 -18.96
C SER A 5 -5.22 3.49 -20.38
N GLY A 6 -5.97 2.40 -20.60
CA GLY A 6 -5.78 1.53 -21.75
C GLY A 6 -4.47 0.73 -21.66
N THR A 7 -4.30 -0.23 -22.58
CA THR A 7 -3.08 -1.02 -22.69
C THR A 7 -1.93 -0.13 -23.17
N LEU A 8 -0.86 -0.05 -22.38
CA LEU A 8 0.30 0.79 -22.69
C LEU A 8 1.39 -0.01 -23.42
N ILE A 9 1.51 -1.30 -23.12
CA ILE A 9 2.48 -2.20 -23.74
C ILE A 9 1.74 -3.42 -24.27
N GLN A 10 1.83 -3.66 -25.58
CA GLN A 10 1.25 -4.86 -26.17
C GLN A 10 2.14 -6.08 -25.85
N THR A 11 1.51 -7.16 -25.40
CA THR A 11 2.21 -8.43 -25.16
C THR A 11 1.88 -9.41 -26.28
N PRO A 12 2.85 -10.26 -26.70
CA PRO A 12 2.53 -11.38 -27.57
C PRO A 12 1.49 -12.31 -26.93
N SER A 13 0.68 -12.99 -27.73
CA SER A 13 -0.42 -13.84 -27.26
C SER A 13 0.00 -14.94 -26.27
N TRP A 14 1.25 -15.43 -26.35
CA TRP A 14 1.79 -16.43 -25.43
C TRP A 14 2.15 -15.87 -24.04
N LEU A 15 2.25 -14.55 -23.90
CA LEU A 15 2.54 -13.86 -22.65
C LEU A 15 1.29 -13.13 -22.10
N SER A 16 0.26 -12.95 -22.92
CA SER A 16 -0.97 -12.28 -22.53
C SER A 16 -1.73 -13.10 -21.51
N VAL A 17 -1.95 -12.53 -20.33
CA VAL A 17 -2.78 -13.11 -19.27
C VAL A 17 -4.13 -12.39 -19.24
N PRO A 18 -5.27 -13.10 -19.21
CA PRO A 18 -6.59 -12.48 -19.17
C PRO A 18 -6.71 -11.43 -18.06
N TYR A 19 -7.23 -10.26 -18.42
CA TYR A 19 -7.44 -9.12 -17.52
C TYR A 19 -6.16 -8.53 -16.89
N LEU A 20 -4.99 -8.91 -17.39
CA LEU A 20 -3.69 -8.39 -16.95
C LEU A 20 -2.90 -7.82 -18.13
N ASP A 21 -3.59 -7.15 -19.06
CA ASP A 21 -2.93 -6.30 -20.05
C ASP A 21 -2.04 -5.29 -19.34
N LEU A 22 -0.89 -4.93 -19.96
CA LEU A 22 0.06 -3.97 -19.40
C LEU A 22 -0.46 -2.53 -19.53
N ASN A 23 -1.57 -2.24 -18.84
CA ASN A 23 -2.04 -0.91 -18.51
C ASN A 23 -1.36 -0.41 -17.22
N LEU A 24 -1.58 0.86 -16.87
CA LEU A 24 -0.94 1.50 -15.71
C LEU A 24 -1.24 0.75 -14.40
N GLY A 25 -2.44 0.18 -14.25
CA GLY A 25 -2.82 -0.61 -13.09
C GLY A 25 -1.98 -1.89 -12.95
N THR A 26 -1.83 -2.65 -14.04
CA THR A 26 -1.02 -3.88 -14.06
C THR A 26 0.45 -3.59 -13.83
N ILE A 27 0.99 -2.53 -14.45
CA ILE A 27 2.40 -2.13 -14.25
C ILE A 27 2.64 -1.76 -12.78
N ALA A 28 1.75 -0.98 -12.17
CA ALA A 28 1.83 -0.66 -10.76
C ALA A 28 1.75 -1.94 -9.89
N ALA A 29 0.82 -2.84 -10.17
CA ALA A 29 0.68 -4.10 -9.42
C ALA A 29 1.93 -4.97 -9.50
N LEU A 30 2.58 -5.07 -10.66
CA LEU A 30 3.84 -5.78 -10.83
C LEU A 30 4.98 -5.10 -10.06
N MET A 31 5.07 -3.76 -10.11
CA MET A 31 6.04 -2.99 -9.34
C MET A 31 5.89 -3.23 -7.83
N TYR A 32 4.66 -3.13 -7.31
CA TYR A 32 4.37 -3.41 -5.90
C TYR A 32 4.67 -4.86 -5.53
N SER A 33 4.30 -5.81 -6.39
CA SER A 33 4.58 -7.23 -6.17
C SER A 33 6.07 -7.51 -6.08
N ALA A 34 6.86 -6.97 -7.02
CA ALA A 34 8.31 -7.11 -7.01
C ALA A 34 8.93 -6.47 -5.76
N LEU A 35 8.52 -5.25 -5.42
CA LEU A 35 8.98 -4.56 -4.22
C LEU A 35 8.70 -5.38 -2.95
N TYR A 36 7.48 -5.90 -2.79
CA TYR A 36 7.10 -6.63 -1.58
C TYR A 36 7.77 -7.98 -1.46
N LEU A 37 7.92 -8.71 -2.57
CA LEU A 37 8.70 -9.94 -2.60
C LEU A 37 10.18 -9.72 -2.25
N LEU A 38 10.78 -8.61 -2.72
CA LEU A 38 12.17 -8.26 -2.40
C LEU A 38 12.36 -7.89 -0.93
N LEU A 39 11.38 -7.21 -0.33
CA LEU A 39 11.44 -6.78 1.07
C LEU A 39 11.17 -7.91 2.06
N GLU A 40 10.13 -8.71 1.79
CA GLU A 40 9.72 -9.80 2.65
C GLU A 40 9.08 -10.90 1.77
N PRO A 41 9.81 -11.97 1.42
CA PRO A 41 9.32 -12.93 0.44
C PRO A 41 8.03 -13.66 0.81
N VAL A 42 7.76 -13.92 2.10
CA VAL A 42 6.64 -14.77 2.54
C VAL A 42 5.35 -13.94 2.67
N ALA A 43 5.38 -12.88 3.46
CA ALA A 43 4.34 -11.87 3.57
C ALA A 43 4.11 -11.15 2.25
N GLY A 44 5.20 -10.80 1.55
CA GLY A 44 5.17 -10.14 0.25
C GLY A 44 4.59 -11.00 -0.86
N PHE A 45 4.72 -12.34 -0.79
CA PHE A 45 4.05 -13.23 -1.74
C PHE A 45 2.51 -13.12 -1.65
N VAL A 46 1.98 -13.13 -0.43
CA VAL A 46 0.53 -12.98 -0.21
C VAL A 46 0.07 -11.59 -0.68
N LEU A 47 0.83 -10.55 -0.37
CA LEU A 47 0.49 -9.19 -0.78
C LEU A 47 0.59 -8.99 -2.31
N ALA A 48 1.59 -9.60 -2.95
CA ALA A 48 1.72 -9.65 -4.41
C ALA A 48 0.52 -10.35 -5.06
N ALA A 49 0.05 -11.46 -4.48
CA ALA A 49 -1.16 -12.14 -4.94
C ALA A 49 -2.39 -11.22 -4.83
N PHE A 50 -2.55 -10.47 -3.73
CA PHE A 50 -3.62 -9.47 -3.62
C PHE A 50 -3.49 -8.35 -4.67
N CYS A 51 -2.29 -7.84 -4.93
CA CYS A 51 -2.07 -6.81 -5.95
C CYS A 51 -2.47 -7.30 -7.34
N LEU A 52 -2.01 -8.49 -7.74
CA LEU A 52 -2.28 -9.05 -9.06
C LEU A 52 -3.74 -9.48 -9.20
N ALA A 53 -4.29 -10.22 -8.24
CA ALA A 53 -5.67 -10.66 -8.26
C ALA A 53 -6.65 -9.47 -8.21
N GLY A 54 -6.38 -8.48 -7.35
CA GLY A 54 -7.19 -7.26 -7.27
C GLY A 54 -7.16 -6.45 -8.56
N THR A 55 -6.01 -6.42 -9.25
CA THR A 55 -5.89 -5.74 -10.54
C THR A 55 -6.62 -6.48 -11.65
N ALA A 56 -6.46 -7.81 -11.72
CA ALA A 56 -7.19 -8.65 -12.67
C ALA A 56 -8.71 -8.51 -12.47
N TYR A 57 -9.17 -8.60 -11.22
CA TYR A 57 -10.59 -8.42 -10.88
C TYR A 57 -11.10 -7.01 -11.23
N SER A 58 -10.30 -5.97 -10.98
CA SER A 58 -10.67 -4.61 -11.38
C SER A 58 -10.76 -4.45 -12.90
N ASN A 59 -9.89 -5.10 -13.67
CA ASN A 59 -9.97 -5.09 -15.14
C ASN A 59 -11.17 -5.89 -15.66
N TYR A 60 -11.51 -7.01 -15.01
CA TYR A 60 -12.73 -7.77 -15.29
C TYR A 60 -13.99 -6.93 -15.05
N LEU A 61 -14.14 -6.34 -13.86
CA LEU A 61 -15.30 -5.48 -13.55
C LEU A 61 -15.40 -4.28 -14.49
N LYS A 62 -14.26 -3.68 -14.85
CA LYS A 62 -14.18 -2.61 -15.85
C LYS A 62 -14.70 -3.07 -17.21
N ALA A 63 -14.37 -4.29 -17.65
CA ALA A 63 -14.83 -4.82 -18.93
C ALA A 63 -16.36 -5.05 -18.95
N GLU A 64 -16.92 -5.52 -17.84
CA GLU A 64 -18.36 -5.76 -17.69
C GLU A 64 -19.16 -4.46 -17.57
N ASN A 65 -18.74 -3.54 -16.69
CA ASN A 65 -19.41 -2.27 -16.47
C ASN A 65 -18.40 -1.16 -16.14
N PRO A 66 -17.88 -0.45 -17.17
CA PRO A 66 -16.84 0.56 -16.99
C PRO A 66 -17.28 1.73 -16.11
N ALA A 67 -18.52 2.21 -16.26
CA ALA A 67 -18.99 3.40 -15.56
C ALA A 67 -19.20 3.13 -14.06
N THR A 68 -19.93 2.06 -13.73
CA THR A 68 -20.18 1.68 -12.32
C THR A 68 -18.88 1.31 -11.62
N THR A 69 -18.00 0.55 -12.27
CA THR A 69 -16.69 0.19 -11.68
C THR A 69 -15.86 1.43 -11.36
N PHE A 70 -15.87 2.45 -12.22
CA PHE A 70 -15.17 3.70 -11.96
C PHE A 70 -15.78 4.47 -10.79
N GLN A 71 -17.10 4.58 -10.74
CA GLN A 71 -17.82 5.26 -9.65
C GLN A 71 -17.55 4.60 -8.28
N ILE A 72 -17.60 3.27 -8.23
CA ILE A 72 -17.27 2.52 -7.00
C ILE A 72 -15.81 2.74 -6.62
N ALA A 73 -14.88 2.59 -7.58
CA ALA A 73 -13.46 2.79 -7.31
C ALA A 73 -13.14 4.20 -6.80
N LEU A 74 -13.78 5.22 -7.38
CA LEU A 74 -13.65 6.62 -6.94
C LEU A 74 -14.24 6.82 -5.54
N GLY A 75 -15.44 6.28 -5.28
CA GLY A 75 -16.08 6.33 -3.97
C GLY A 75 -15.21 5.69 -2.88
N CYS A 76 -14.72 4.47 -3.11
CA CYS A 76 -13.80 3.79 -2.20
C CYS A 76 -12.51 4.59 -1.98
N HIS A 77 -11.95 5.20 -3.03
CA HIS A 77 -10.74 6.00 -2.92
C HIS A 77 -10.95 7.24 -2.04
N LEU A 78 -12.04 7.99 -2.26
CA LEU A 78 -12.36 9.17 -1.47
C LEU A 78 -12.62 8.80 0.00
N VAL A 79 -13.37 7.73 0.26
CA VAL A 79 -13.65 7.24 1.62
C VAL A 79 -12.35 6.82 2.32
N ALA A 80 -11.46 6.10 1.64
CA ALA A 80 -10.17 5.70 2.19
C ALA A 80 -9.31 6.91 2.59
N TRP A 81 -9.26 7.95 1.74
CA TRP A 81 -8.56 9.19 2.07
C TRP A 81 -9.17 9.94 3.25
N ILE A 82 -10.50 9.99 3.35
CA ILE A 82 -11.18 10.57 4.51
C ILE A 82 -10.77 9.84 5.78
N PHE A 83 -10.80 8.50 5.79
CA PHE A 83 -10.36 7.73 6.94
C PHE A 83 -8.88 7.92 7.26
N GLN A 84 -8.02 8.03 6.25
CA GLN A 84 -6.60 8.29 6.46
C GLN A 84 -6.35 9.66 7.12
N PHE A 85 -7.00 10.71 6.63
CA PHE A 85 -6.85 12.05 7.21
C PHE A 85 -7.49 12.17 8.59
N VAL A 86 -8.65 11.56 8.82
CA VAL A 86 -9.29 11.51 10.14
C VAL A 86 -8.43 10.71 11.12
N GLY A 87 -7.88 9.57 10.70
CA GLY A 87 -6.94 8.76 11.49
C GLY A 87 -5.74 9.58 11.97
N HIS A 88 -5.00 10.18 11.04
CA HIS A 88 -3.81 10.95 11.39
C HIS A 88 -4.13 12.26 12.13
N GLY A 89 -5.16 13.00 11.70
CA GLY A 89 -5.50 14.30 12.26
C GLY A 89 -6.21 14.22 13.61
N ALA A 90 -7.27 13.40 13.72
CA ALA A 90 -8.11 13.35 14.91
C ALA A 90 -7.63 12.35 15.96
N PHE A 91 -7.08 11.20 15.55
CA PHE A 91 -6.67 10.14 16.48
C PHE A 91 -5.18 10.18 16.81
N GLU A 92 -4.31 10.41 15.83
CA GLU A 92 -2.87 10.47 16.07
C GLU A 92 -2.36 11.87 16.42
N GLY A 93 -3.12 12.93 16.07
CA GLY A 93 -2.74 14.32 16.29
C GLY A 93 -1.46 14.73 15.54
N ARG A 94 -1.13 14.05 14.44
CA ARG A 94 0.12 14.24 13.68
C ARG A 94 -0.20 14.54 12.22
N ALA A 95 0.71 15.29 11.58
CA ALA A 95 0.65 15.46 10.14
C ALA A 95 0.77 14.10 9.44
N PRO A 96 0.03 13.87 8.34
CA PRO A 96 0.12 12.63 7.60
C PRO A 96 1.53 12.46 7.05
N ALA A 97 2.09 11.24 7.17
CA ALA A 97 3.45 10.91 6.74
C ALA A 97 3.74 11.20 5.25
N LEU A 98 2.70 11.40 4.45
CA LEU A 98 2.77 11.87 3.07
C LEU A 98 3.50 13.21 2.92
N LEU A 99 3.44 14.08 3.93
CA LEU A 99 4.09 15.39 3.92
C LEU A 99 5.59 15.31 4.23
N ASP A 100 6.03 14.25 4.91
CA ASP A 100 7.41 14.10 5.39
C ASP A 100 8.23 13.15 4.48
N ASN A 101 7.62 12.06 4.03
CA ASN A 101 8.27 11.08 3.15
C ASN A 101 7.24 10.35 2.26
N LEU A 102 6.82 11.04 1.20
CA LEU A 102 5.80 10.56 0.27
C LEU A 102 6.11 9.18 -0.33
N LEU A 103 7.36 8.94 -0.73
CA LEU A 103 7.75 7.65 -1.31
C LEU A 103 7.61 6.51 -0.29
N GLN A 104 8.11 6.70 0.93
CA GLN A 104 7.95 5.69 1.98
C GLN A 104 6.47 5.46 2.32
N ALA A 105 5.68 6.54 2.41
CA ALA A 105 4.26 6.47 2.73
C ALA A 105 3.45 5.74 1.64
N ILE A 106 3.76 5.93 0.36
CA ILE A 106 3.03 5.28 -0.73
C ILE A 106 3.50 3.83 -0.93
N PHE A 107 4.82 3.60 -0.97
CA PHE A 107 5.35 2.30 -1.35
C PHE A 107 5.42 1.32 -0.19
N LEU A 108 5.85 1.77 1.00
CA LEU A 108 6.16 0.87 2.13
C LEU A 108 5.01 0.74 3.14
N ALA A 109 4.12 1.72 3.25
CA ALA A 109 3.02 1.66 4.21
C ALA A 109 2.10 0.44 4.05
N PRO A 110 1.70 0.00 2.83
CA PRO A 110 0.85 -1.18 2.71
C PRO A 110 1.51 -2.46 3.23
N LEU A 111 2.82 -2.64 2.99
CA LEU A 111 3.57 -3.76 3.55
C LEU A 111 3.65 -3.68 5.07
N PHE A 112 3.83 -2.47 5.63
CA PHE A 112 3.88 -2.26 7.07
C PHE A 112 2.55 -2.65 7.74
N VAL A 113 1.42 -2.16 7.24
CA VAL A 113 0.08 -2.52 7.76
C VAL A 113 -0.16 -4.03 7.63
N TRP A 114 0.26 -4.64 6.51
CA TRP A 114 0.15 -6.08 6.31
C TRP A 114 0.98 -6.86 7.34
N LEU A 115 2.21 -6.44 7.62
CA LEU A 115 3.06 -7.05 8.64
C LEU A 115 2.47 -6.92 10.03
N GLU A 116 1.85 -5.80 10.39
CA GLU A 116 1.16 -5.67 11.70
C GLU A 116 0.02 -6.67 11.86
N VAL A 117 -0.75 -6.92 10.80
CA VAL A 117 -1.80 -7.95 10.81
C VAL A 117 -1.16 -9.33 11.01
N LEU A 118 -0.10 -9.64 10.27
CA LEU A 118 0.60 -10.91 10.41
C LEU A 118 1.25 -11.10 11.79
N PHE A 119 1.81 -10.03 12.38
CA PHE A 119 2.37 -10.03 13.72
C PHE A 119 1.30 -10.38 14.77
N LYS A 120 0.08 -9.85 14.63
CA LYS A 120 -1.06 -10.22 15.48
C LYS A 120 -1.46 -11.69 15.33
N LEU A 121 -1.14 -12.32 14.20
CA LEU A 121 -1.32 -13.75 13.95
C LEU A 121 -0.10 -14.60 14.37
N GLY A 122 0.93 -14.00 15.00
CA GLY A 122 2.12 -14.69 15.49
C GLY A 122 3.25 -14.82 14.46
N TYR A 123 3.17 -14.14 13.32
CA TYR A 123 4.24 -14.15 12.32
C TYR A 123 5.50 -13.42 12.83
N ARG A 124 6.69 -14.06 12.72
CA ARG A 124 8.01 -13.46 13.04
C ARG A 124 8.04 -12.62 14.34
N PRO A 125 7.80 -13.22 15.52
CA PRO A 125 7.77 -12.50 16.79
C PRO A 125 9.10 -11.76 17.10
N GLU A 126 10.24 -12.32 16.68
CA GLU A 126 11.54 -11.65 16.82
C GLU A 126 11.68 -10.39 15.95
N LEU A 127 11.06 -10.36 14.77
CA LEU A 127 11.04 -9.17 13.93
C LEU A 127 10.16 -8.10 14.58
N GLN A 128 8.96 -8.49 15.04
CA GLN A 128 8.07 -7.60 15.77
C GLN A 128 8.78 -6.97 16.98
N ALA A 129 9.41 -7.78 17.84
CA ALA A 129 10.13 -7.28 19.01
C ALA A 129 11.25 -6.28 18.65
N ARG A 130 11.96 -6.49 17.54
CA ARG A 130 13.00 -5.55 17.05
C ARG A 130 12.40 -4.25 16.52
N VAL A 131 11.28 -4.33 15.80
CA VAL A 131 10.54 -3.15 15.31
C VAL A 131 10.02 -2.35 16.49
N ASP A 132 9.34 -2.98 17.44
CA ASP A 132 8.78 -2.34 18.63
C ASP A 132 9.87 -1.64 19.45
N LYS A 133 11.01 -2.31 19.66
CA LYS A 133 12.16 -1.72 20.35
C LYS A 133 12.64 -0.44 19.66
N LYS A 134 12.73 -0.43 18.32
CA LYS A 134 13.13 0.77 17.55
C LYS A 134 12.07 1.88 17.65
N VAL A 135 10.79 1.53 17.56
CA VAL A 135 9.68 2.50 17.70
C VAL A 135 9.74 3.17 19.07
N GLN A 136 9.93 2.41 20.16
CA GLN A 136 10.05 2.97 21.50
C GLN A 136 11.27 3.91 21.64
N GLN A 137 12.41 3.56 21.02
CA GLN A 137 13.59 4.42 20.99
C GLN A 137 13.32 5.74 20.27
N GLU A 138 12.65 5.71 19.12
CA GLU A 138 12.31 6.93 18.36
C GLU A 138 11.27 7.79 19.08
N ILE A 139 10.27 7.19 19.73
CA ILE A 139 9.31 7.92 20.58
C ILE A 139 10.04 8.61 21.74
N ALA A 140 10.98 7.94 22.41
CA ALA A 140 11.76 8.53 23.49
C ALA A 140 12.61 9.71 23.01
N LYS A 141 13.28 9.57 21.85
CA LYS A 141 14.04 10.67 21.22
C LYS A 141 13.15 11.86 20.88
N PHE A 142 12.00 11.63 20.27
CA PHE A 142 11.04 12.68 19.92
C PHE A 142 10.55 13.44 21.16
N LYS A 143 10.18 12.72 22.23
CA LYS A 143 9.78 13.33 23.52
C LYS A 143 10.90 14.16 24.15
N ALA A 144 12.14 13.68 24.09
CA ALA A 144 13.30 14.43 24.58
C ALA A 144 13.60 15.69 23.75
N ALA A 145 13.50 15.60 22.42
CA ALA A 145 13.70 16.74 21.52
C ALA A 145 12.62 17.83 21.70
N SER A 146 11.37 17.41 21.91
CA SER A 146 10.25 18.31 22.21
C SER A 146 10.44 19.03 23.55
N LYS A 147 10.91 18.34 24.59
CA LYS A 147 11.24 18.97 25.89
C LYS A 147 12.39 19.98 25.82
N ASN A 148 13.34 19.78 24.91
CA ASN A 148 14.52 20.64 24.75
C ASN A 148 14.31 21.82 23.77
N GLY A 149 13.09 22.05 23.28
CA GLY A 149 12.78 23.14 22.35
C GLY A 149 13.46 23.04 20.98
N LYS A 150 14.00 21.86 20.62
CA LYS A 150 14.72 21.62 19.36
C LYS A 150 13.84 21.00 18.26
N ALA A 151 12.58 20.73 18.54
CA ALA A 151 11.63 20.25 17.54
C ALA A 151 11.03 21.45 16.80
N LYS A 152 11.52 21.72 15.58
CA LYS A 152 10.78 22.47 14.58
C LYS A 152 10.60 21.57 13.37
#